data_AF-A0A0Q0DFV7-F1
#
_entry.id   AF-A0A0Q0DFV7-F1
#
_cell.length_a   1.000
_cell.length_b   1.000
_cell.length_c   1.000
_cell.angle_alpha   90.00
_cell.angle_beta   90.00
_cell.angle_gamma   90.00
#
_symmetry.space_group_name_H-M   'P 1'
#
loop_
_entity.id
_entity.type
_entity.pdbx_description
1 polymer ?
#
loop_
_entity_poly.entity_id
_entity_poly.type
_entity_poly.pdbx_seq_one_letter_code
_entity_poly.pdbx_strand_id
1 'polypeptide(L)'
;QLYRGRGLIQVTGRDNYAACAEALGLDLLKHPELLERPEHAAMSAGWFWHRAGLNTLADKGEFLAITRRINGGTNGQADRQMLYERALKVLP
;
A
#
# COMPACT_ATOMS: atom_id res chain seq x y z
N GLN A 1 -11.06 -8.23 -15.28
CA GLN A 1 -10.01 -8.99 -14.57
C GLN A 1 -10.35 -9.04 -13.09
N LEU A 2 -10.42 -10.23 -12.47
CA LEU A 2 -10.89 -10.41 -11.08
C LEU A 2 -9.95 -9.76 -10.05
N TYR A 3 -8.64 -9.92 -10.21
CA TYR A 3 -7.59 -9.44 -9.29
C TYR A 3 -6.87 -8.17 -9.80
N ARG A 4 -7.63 -7.18 -10.26
CA ARG A 4 -7.13 -5.85 -10.64
C ARG A 4 -6.67 -5.05 -9.41
N GLY A 5 -5.97 -3.94 -9.63
CA GLY A 5 -5.59 -3.01 -8.55
C GLY A 5 -6.80 -2.48 -7.78
N ARG A 6 -6.79 -2.64 -6.46
CA ARG A 6 -7.79 -2.11 -5.52
C ARG A 6 -7.15 -1.59 -4.23
N GLY A 7 -7.91 -0.80 -3.49
CA GLY A 7 -7.45 -0.16 -2.24
C GLY A 7 -6.43 0.95 -2.49
N LEU A 8 -5.95 1.54 -1.38
CA LEU A 8 -5.13 2.75 -1.42
C LEU A 8 -3.74 2.53 -2.02
N ILE A 9 -3.20 1.31 -1.92
CA ILE A 9 -1.88 0.95 -2.47
C ILE A 9 -1.95 0.03 -3.69
N GLN A 10 -3.14 -0.15 -4.28
CA GLN A 10 -3.36 -0.94 -5.49
C GLN A 10 -2.87 -2.40 -5.38
N VAL A 11 -3.41 -3.15 -4.40
CA VAL A 11 -3.20 -4.60 -4.31
C VAL A 11 -3.64 -5.24 -5.62
N THR A 12 -2.72 -5.93 -6.30
CA THR A 12 -2.90 -6.44 -7.67
C THR A 12 -2.36 -7.86 -7.78
N GLY A 13 -3.05 -8.71 -8.55
CA GLY A 13 -2.64 -10.08 -8.83
C GLY A 13 -3.09 -11.09 -7.77
N ARG A 14 -3.41 -12.31 -8.20
CA ARG A 14 -4.03 -13.34 -7.36
C ARG A 14 -3.24 -13.65 -6.09
N ASP A 15 -1.92 -13.73 -6.18
CA ASP A 15 -1.06 -14.10 -5.05
C ASP A 15 -1.09 -13.03 -3.94
N ASN A 16 -1.11 -11.75 -4.31
CA ASN A 16 -1.23 -10.67 -3.33
C ASN A 16 -2.63 -10.63 -2.71
N TYR A 17 -3.68 -10.93 -3.47
CA TYR A 17 -5.03 -11.07 -2.92
C TYR A 17 -5.12 -12.24 -1.93
N ALA A 18 -4.48 -13.37 -2.22
CA ALA A 18 -4.43 -14.51 -1.30
C ALA A 18 -3.70 -14.18 0.01
N ALA A 19 -2.50 -13.59 -0.08
CA ALA A 19 -1.74 -13.23 1.11
C ALA A 19 -2.41 -12.12 1.94
N CYS A 20 -3.07 -11.17 1.29
CA CYS A 20 -3.86 -10.13 1.97
C CYS A 20 -5.13 -10.71 2.60
N ALA A 21 -5.79 -11.67 1.94
CA ALA A 21 -6.97 -12.36 2.46
C ALA A 21 -6.66 -13.06 3.78
N GLU A 22 -5.57 -13.81 3.82
CA GLU A 22 -5.09 -14.49 5.01
C GLU A 22 -4.77 -13.50 6.13
N ALA A 23 -4.00 -12.45 5.84
CA ALA A 23 -3.57 -11.49 6.86
C ALA A 23 -4.72 -10.66 7.45
N LEU A 24 -5.78 -10.38 6.67
CA LEU A 24 -6.91 -9.56 7.11
C LEU A 24 -8.13 -10.39 7.53
N GLY A 25 -8.12 -11.71 7.36
CA GLY A 25 -9.27 -12.57 7.64
C GLY A 25 -10.46 -12.30 6.70
N LEU A 26 -10.21 -11.94 5.44
CA LEU A 26 -11.24 -11.59 4.45
C LEU A 26 -11.25 -12.59 3.29
N ASP A 27 -12.42 -12.94 2.74
CA ASP A 27 -12.52 -13.83 1.55
C ASP A 27 -12.25 -13.05 0.25
N LEU A 28 -11.06 -12.48 0.09
CA LEU A 28 -10.72 -11.64 -1.07
C LEU A 28 -10.54 -12.43 -2.38
N LEU A 29 -10.45 -13.76 -2.31
CA LEU A 29 -10.38 -14.61 -3.50
C LEU A 29 -11.75 -14.76 -4.18
N LYS A 30 -12.83 -14.76 -3.39
CA LYS A 30 -14.20 -14.72 -3.92
C LYS A 30 -14.75 -13.30 -4.04
N HIS A 31 -14.38 -12.42 -3.11
CA HIS A 31 -14.89 -11.05 -2.99
C HIS A 31 -13.76 -10.01 -3.04
N PRO A 32 -13.03 -9.89 -4.17
CA PRO A 32 -11.91 -8.95 -4.26
C PRO A 32 -12.34 -7.47 -4.14
N GLU A 33 -13.61 -7.15 -4.44
CA GLU A 33 -14.23 -5.84 -4.24
C GLU A 33 -14.27 -5.39 -2.78
N LEU A 34 -14.09 -6.28 -1.81
CA LEU A 34 -13.97 -5.90 -0.41
C LEU A 34 -12.84 -4.87 -0.21
N LEU A 35 -11.76 -4.92 -0.98
CA LEU A 35 -10.68 -3.94 -0.93
C LEU A 35 -11.07 -2.53 -1.44
N GLU A 36 -12.27 -2.36 -2.00
CA GLU A 36 -12.82 -1.05 -2.38
C GLU A 36 -13.56 -0.38 -1.20
N ARG A 37 -13.85 -1.11 -0.12
CA ARG A 37 -14.42 -0.55 1.11
C ARG A 37 -13.36 0.24 1.88
N PRO A 38 -13.66 1.44 2.40
CA PRO A 38 -12.66 2.31 3.04
C PRO A 38 -11.83 1.63 4.14
N GLU A 39 -12.48 0.87 5.02
CA GLU A 39 -11.82 0.10 6.08
C GLU A 39 -10.80 -0.89 5.53
N HIS A 40 -11.21 -1.76 4.61
CA HIS A 40 -10.34 -2.80 4.06
C HIS A 40 -9.29 -2.22 3.10
N ALA A 41 -9.58 -1.09 2.43
CA ALA A 41 -8.60 -0.33 1.65
C ALA A 41 -7.46 0.21 2.53
N ALA A 42 -7.78 0.72 3.73
CA ALA A 42 -6.79 1.16 4.70
C ALA A 42 -6.02 -0.01 5.32
N MET A 43 -6.72 -1.08 5.73
CA MET A 43 -6.09 -2.28 6.29
C MET A 43 -5.13 -2.96 5.30
N SER A 44 -5.53 -3.10 4.03
CA SER A 44 -4.67 -3.68 3.00
C SER A 44 -3.44 -2.82 2.69
N ALA A 45 -3.56 -1.50 2.75
CA ALA A 45 -2.40 -0.61 2.63
C ALA A 45 -1.44 -0.76 3.83
N GLY A 46 -1.97 -0.85 5.05
CA GLY A 46 -1.18 -1.12 6.26
C GLY A 46 -0.50 -2.49 6.23
N TRP A 47 -1.21 -3.53 5.79
CA TRP A 47 -0.66 -4.87 5.57
C TRP A 47 0.51 -4.86 4.58
N PHE A 48 0.33 -4.23 3.41
CA PHE A 48 1.40 -4.15 2.41
C PHE A 48 2.61 -3.41 2.98
N TRP A 49 2.37 -2.28 3.65
CA TRP A 49 3.41 -1.47 4.27
C TRP A 49 4.26 -2.28 5.25
N HIS A 50 3.60 -3.02 6.14
CA HIS A 50 4.26 -3.92 7.09
C HIS A 50 5.01 -5.06 6.37
N ARG A 51 4.35 -5.79 5.47
CA ARG A 51 4.94 -6.91 4.71
C ARG A 51 6.17 -6.48 3.90
N ALA A 52 6.16 -5.28 3.33
CA ALA A 52 7.25 -4.74 2.54
C ALA A 52 8.40 -4.15 3.39
N GLY A 53 8.29 -4.16 4.72
CA GLY A 53 9.31 -3.69 5.65
C GLY A 53 9.55 -2.18 5.60
N LEU A 54 8.50 -1.40 5.32
CA LEU A 54 8.65 0.04 5.03
C LEU A 54 8.91 0.89 6.28
N ASN A 55 8.54 0.42 7.48
CA ASN A 55 8.86 1.12 8.73
C ASN A 55 10.37 1.36 8.87
N THR A 56 11.20 0.33 8.68
CA THR A 56 12.67 0.45 8.79
C THR A 56 13.25 1.48 7.80
N LEU A 57 12.65 1.64 6.63
CA LEU A 57 13.06 2.67 5.66
C LEU A 57 12.56 4.06 6.08
N ALA A 58 11.34 4.14 6.61
CA ALA A 58 10.74 5.38 7.08
C ALA A 58 11.50 5.95 8.28
N ASP A 59 11.90 5.10 9.23
CA ASP A 59 12.70 5.48 10.41
C ASP A 59 14.07 6.08 10.02
N LYS A 60 14.60 5.69 8.86
CA LYS A 60 15.86 6.22 8.30
C LYS A 60 15.66 7.41 7.35
N GLY A 61 14.42 7.81 7.09
CA GLY A 61 14.09 8.85 6.12
C GLY A 61 14.35 8.45 4.66
N GLU A 62 14.44 7.16 4.33
CA GLU A 62 14.77 6.66 2.99
C GLU A 62 13.56 6.70 2.03
N PHE A 63 12.98 7.89 1.85
CA PHE A 63 11.73 8.07 1.08
C PHE A 63 11.81 7.59 -0.37
N LEU A 64 12.96 7.81 -1.05
CA LEU A 64 13.19 7.31 -2.40
C LEU A 64 13.20 5.78 -2.47
N ALA A 65 13.76 5.11 -1.44
CA ALA A 65 13.75 3.66 -1.36
C ALA A 65 12.33 3.12 -1.13
N ILE A 66 11.53 3.81 -0.30
CA ILE A 66 10.11 3.51 -0.10
C ILE A 66 9.35 3.60 -1.43
N THR A 67 9.52 4.69 -2.19
CA THR A 67 8.84 4.83 -3.50
C THR A 67 9.21 3.69 -4.45
N ARG A 68 10.49 3.33 -4.53
CA ARG A 68 10.96 2.20 -5.36
C ARG A 68 10.36 0.88 -4.90
N ARG A 69 10.29 0.62 -3.59
CA ARG A 69 9.72 -0.61 -3.04
C ARG A 69 8.23 -0.73 -3.33
N ILE A 70 7.48 0.37 -3.30
CA ILE A 70 6.04 0.39 -3.61
C ILE A 70 5.77 0.23 -5.11
N ASN A 71 6.51 0.95 -5.97
CA ASN A 71 6.16 1.06 -7.40
C ASN A 71 7.06 0.26 -8.35
N GLY A 72 8.11 -0.39 -7.84
CA GLY A 72 9.16 -1.00 -8.68
C GLY A 72 10.03 0.03 -9.41
N GLY A 73 9.93 1.32 -9.07
CA GLY A 73 10.59 2.43 -9.75
C GLY A 73 10.27 3.77 -9.08
N THR A 74 10.56 4.88 -9.75
CA THR A 74 10.38 6.24 -9.19
C THR A 74 9.20 6.99 -9.83
N ASN A 75 8.22 6.26 -10.36
CA ASN A 75 7.04 6.84 -10.98
C ASN A 75 6.25 7.68 -9.94
N GLY A 76 5.97 8.94 -10.28
CA GLY A 76 5.30 9.88 -9.39
C GLY A 76 6.14 10.34 -8.19
N GLN A 77 7.47 10.20 -8.22
CA GLN A 77 8.33 10.59 -7.08
C GLN A 77 8.13 12.05 -6.64
N ALA A 78 8.03 12.99 -7.60
CA ALA A 78 7.84 14.41 -7.29
C ALA A 78 6.51 14.65 -6.54
N ASP A 79 5.42 14.08 -7.02
CA ASP A 79 4.09 14.21 -6.39
C ASP A 79 4.07 13.59 -4.99
N ARG A 80 4.69 12.41 -4.84
CA ARG A 80 4.85 11.72 -3.55
C ARG A 80 5.62 12.59 -2.56
N GLN A 81 6.74 13.19 -3.01
CA GLN A 81 7.56 14.07 -2.18
C GLN A 81 6.79 15.32 -1.74
N MET A 82 6.07 15.96 -2.66
CA MET A 82 5.23 17.12 -2.36
C MET A 82 4.15 16.78 -1.31
N LEU A 83 3.46 15.64 -1.46
CA LEU A 83 2.45 15.21 -0.49
C LEU A 83 3.06 14.90 0.89
N TYR A 84 4.24 14.26 0.90
CA TYR A 84 4.98 13.97 2.13
C TYR A 84 5.38 15.26 2.86
N GLU A 85 5.96 16.24 2.18
CA GLU A 85 6.33 17.53 2.76
C GLU A 85 5.11 18.30 3.27
N ARG A 86 3.97 18.24 2.57
CA ARG A 86 2.72 18.83 3.03
C ARG A 86 2.20 18.14 4.30
N ALA A 87 2.32 16.82 4.40
CA ALA A 87 1.94 16.07 5.60
C ALA A 87 2.84 16.45 6.80
N LEU A 88 4.16 16.55 6.60
CA LEU A 88 5.08 16.96 7.67
C LEU A 88 4.78 18.34 8.25
N LYS A 89 4.20 19.26 7.47
CA LYS A 89 3.84 20.61 7.95
C LYS A 89 2.66 20.63 8.92
N VAL A 90 1.89 19.56 9.02
CA VAL A 90 0.66 19.50 9.84
C VAL A 90 0.69 18.41 10.91
N LEU A 91 1.74 17.58 10.92
CA LEU A 91 1.94 16.56 11.95
C LEU A 91 2.81 17.16 13.08
N PRO A 92 2.44 16.93 14.35
CA PRO A 92 3.15 17.45 15.51
C PRO A 92 4.53 16.82 15.70
#